data_AF-T1EUF7-F1
#
_entry.id   AF-T1EUF7-F1
#
_cell.length_a   1.000
_cell.length_b   1.000
_cell.length_c   1.000
_cell.angle_alpha   90.00
_cell.angle_beta   90.00
_cell.angle_gamma   90.00
#
_symmetry.space_group_name_H-M   'P 1'
#
loop_
_entity.id
_entity.type
_entity.pdbx_description
1 polymer ?
#
loop_
_entity_poly.entity_id
_entity_poly.type
_entity_poly.pdbx_seq_one_letter_code
_entity_poly.pdbx_strand_id
1 'polypeptide(L)'
;MSFILKLKLSLEFYDENSIFAVHQADPCIVDGKTYQDGEKFQPNCSLACSCQNGQYACATLCPQEERVPSLEHCRGAQLVAVQGRCCREWVCPHVKNFEVSAYFGLFN
;
A
#
# COMPACT_ATOMS: atom_id res chain seq x y z
N MET A 1 17.97 -31.08 38.32
CA MET A 1 16.61 -30.51 38.16
C MET A 1 16.73 -29.31 37.25
N SER A 2 16.50 -29.52 35.95
CA SER A 2 16.66 -28.48 34.92
C SER A 2 15.36 -27.69 34.80
N PHE A 3 15.42 -26.40 35.12
CA PHE A 3 14.34 -25.45 34.85
C PHE A 3 14.93 -24.12 34.41
N ILE A 4 15.24 -23.97 33.12
CA ILE A 4 15.05 -22.70 32.43
C ILE A 4 14.50 -23.03 31.04
N LEU A 5 13.18 -22.95 30.90
CA LEU A 5 12.56 -22.68 29.61
C LEU A 5 12.93 -21.24 29.22
N LYS A 6 13.74 -21.06 28.18
CA LYS A 6 13.68 -19.85 27.35
C LYS A 6 13.50 -20.28 25.90
N LEU A 7 12.35 -19.85 25.38
CA LEU A 7 11.78 -20.09 24.06
C LEU A 7 12.78 -19.93 22.89
N LYS A 8 12.88 -20.99 22.09
CA LYS A 8 12.87 -21.09 20.61
C LYS A 8 13.64 -20.05 19.76
N LEU A 9 14.80 -20.52 19.25
CA LEU A 9 15.45 -20.36 17.91
C LEU A 9 15.66 -18.93 17.37
N SER A 10 16.90 -18.52 17.03
CA SER A 10 17.62 -19.08 15.87
C SER A 10 19.15 -19.23 16.04
N LEU A 11 19.60 -20.49 15.94
CA LEU A 11 20.95 -21.01 15.61
C LEU A 11 22.05 -21.05 16.71
N GLU A 12 22.08 -22.20 17.38
CA GLU A 12 23.17 -23.16 17.66
C GLU A 12 24.60 -22.71 18.09
N PHE A 13 25.05 -23.24 19.23
CA PHE A 13 26.38 -23.16 19.87
C PHE A 13 27.46 -24.03 19.17
N TYR A 14 28.72 -23.55 19.02
CA TYR A 14 30.01 -24.13 19.52
C TYR A 14 31.27 -23.54 18.79
N ASP A 15 32.17 -22.84 19.52
CA ASP A 15 33.66 -23.01 19.57
C ASP A 15 34.33 -21.87 20.39
N GLU A 16 35.43 -22.14 21.10
CA GLU A 16 36.10 -21.25 22.07
C GLU A 16 36.90 -20.06 21.45
N ASN A 17 36.63 -19.70 20.20
CA ASN A 17 37.15 -18.47 19.58
C ASN A 17 36.07 -17.65 18.86
N SER A 18 34.79 -17.86 19.18
CA SER A 18 33.68 -17.24 18.46
C SER A 18 33.37 -15.83 18.96
N ILE A 19 33.79 -14.81 18.20
CA ILE A 19 33.21 -13.46 18.26
C ILE A 19 31.79 -13.60 17.71
N PHE A 20 30.82 -13.94 18.56
CA PHE A 20 29.41 -13.87 18.20
C PHE A 20 29.03 -12.39 18.04
N ALA A 21 29.12 -11.88 16.82
CA ALA A 21 28.36 -10.70 16.46
C ALA A 21 26.88 -11.12 16.52
N VAL A 22 26.17 -10.72 17.57
CA VAL A 22 24.72 -10.65 17.54
C VAL A 22 24.42 -9.70 16.38
N HIS A 23 24.10 -10.25 15.21
CA HIS A 23 23.58 -9.47 14.10
C HIS A 23 22.21 -8.97 14.53
N GLN A 24 22.23 -7.83 15.21
CA GLN A 24 21.03 -7.11 15.56
C GLN A 24 20.53 -6.52 14.25
N ALA A 25 19.38 -6.97 13.79
CA ALA A 25 18.81 -6.50 12.53
C ALA A 25 18.57 -4.99 12.61
N ASP A 26 19.01 -4.27 11.58
CA ASP A 26 18.96 -2.82 11.57
C ASP A 26 17.51 -2.30 11.50
N PRO A 27 17.17 -1.22 12.22
CA PRO A 27 15.88 -0.58 12.09
C PRO A 27 15.80 0.24 10.79
N CYS A 28 14.58 0.44 10.30
CA CYS A 28 14.30 1.30 9.15
C CYS A 28 13.97 2.72 9.59
N ILE A 29 14.43 3.72 8.83
CA ILE A 29 14.03 5.12 9.04
C ILE A 29 13.20 5.57 7.84
N VAL A 30 11.92 5.83 8.06
CA VAL A 30 10.97 6.24 7.00
C VAL A 30 10.25 7.51 7.43
N ASP A 31 10.37 8.56 6.62
CA ASP A 31 9.83 9.91 6.91
C ASP A 31 10.18 10.43 8.31
N GLY A 32 11.42 10.16 8.76
CA GLY A 32 11.92 10.57 10.07
C GLY A 32 11.42 9.73 11.26
N LYS A 33 10.65 8.67 11.02
CA LYS A 33 10.23 7.71 12.04
C LYS A 33 11.08 6.44 11.97
N THR A 34 11.43 5.89 13.13
CA THR A 34 12.19 4.65 13.25
C THR A 34 11.24 3.46 13.45
N TYR A 35 11.37 2.44 12.62
CA TYR A 35 10.63 1.17 12.68
C TYR A 35 11.62 0.04 12.94
N GLN A 36 11.30 -0.85 13.88
CA GLN A 36 12.14 -1.99 14.23
C GLN A 36 12.16 -3.05 13.13
N ASP A 37 13.20 -3.89 13.12
CA ASP A 37 13.21 -5.05 12.24
C ASP A 37 11.98 -5.95 12.47
N GLY A 38 11.36 -6.40 11.37
CA GLY A 38 10.12 -7.16 11.37
C GLY A 38 8.85 -6.34 11.62
N GLU A 39 8.97 -5.03 11.88
CA GLU A 39 7.82 -4.16 12.12
C GLU A 39 7.04 -3.92 10.83
N LYS A 40 5.71 -3.96 10.94
CA LYS A 40 4.77 -3.59 9.86
C LYS A 40 4.12 -2.26 10.22
N PHE A 41 4.09 -1.35 9.26
CA PHE A 41 3.56 0.00 9.47
C PHE A 41 2.78 0.49 8.25
N GLN A 42 1.92 1.48 8.45
CA GLN A 42 1.14 2.13 7.40
C GLN A 42 1.45 3.63 7.43
N PRO A 43 2.35 4.14 6.57
CA PRO A 43 2.73 5.55 6.60
C PRO A 43 1.56 6.47 6.22
N ASN A 44 0.63 5.95 5.42
CA ASN A 44 -0.65 6.54 5.10
C ASN A 44 -1.69 5.42 4.93
N CYS A 45 -2.95 5.78 4.72
CA CYS A 45 -4.02 4.81 4.61
C CYS A 45 -3.95 3.93 3.34
N SER A 46 -3.21 4.33 2.30
CA SER A 46 -3.12 3.63 1.02
C SER A 46 -1.88 2.74 0.88
N LEU A 47 -0.98 2.73 1.87
CA LEU A 47 0.26 1.95 1.86
C LEU A 47 0.40 1.09 3.11
N ALA A 48 0.81 -0.16 2.91
CA ALA A 48 1.29 -1.03 3.98
C ALA A 48 2.74 -1.41 3.70
N CYS A 49 3.60 -1.19 4.70
CA CYS A 49 5.03 -1.39 4.61
C CYS A 49 5.53 -2.38 5.67
N SER A 50 6.67 -3.01 5.39
CA SER A 50 7.38 -3.89 6.33
C SER A 50 8.86 -3.51 6.36
N CYS A 51 9.43 -3.41 7.55
CA CYS A 51 10.86 -3.26 7.77
C CYS A 51 11.54 -4.63 7.92
N GLN A 52 12.66 -4.83 7.24
CA GLN A 52 13.49 -6.04 7.26
C GLN A 52 14.97 -5.67 7.07
N ASN A 53 15.80 -5.88 8.09
CA ASN A 53 17.24 -5.65 8.10
C ASN A 53 17.65 -4.28 7.53
N GLY A 54 17.04 -3.20 8.06
CA GLY A 54 17.30 -1.82 7.66
C GLY A 54 16.69 -1.42 6.31
N GLN A 55 16.08 -2.35 5.57
CA GLN A 55 15.37 -2.10 4.32
C GLN A 55 13.87 -2.21 4.53
N TYR A 56 13.08 -1.40 3.82
CA TYR A 56 11.63 -1.49 3.88
C TYR A 56 11.02 -1.65 2.50
N ALA A 57 9.92 -2.41 2.44
CA ALA A 57 9.13 -2.60 1.23
C ALA A 57 7.67 -2.23 1.52
N CYS A 58 7.01 -1.59 0.56
CA CYS A 58 5.63 -1.16 0.67
C CYS A 58 4.77 -1.74 -0.45
N ALA A 59 3.51 -2.05 -0.14
CA ALA A 59 2.48 -2.45 -1.08
C ALA A 59 1.28 -1.51 -0.98
N THR A 60 0.60 -1.28 -2.11
CA THR A 60 -0.64 -0.51 -2.13
C THR A 60 -1.77 -1.27 -1.46
N LEU A 61 -2.56 -0.56 -0.64
CA LEU A 61 -3.84 -1.02 -0.09
C LEU A 61 -5.01 -0.67 -1.01
N CYS A 62 -4.75 0.00 -2.14
CA CYS A 62 -5.74 0.50 -3.08
C CYS A 62 -5.58 -0.13 -4.49
N PRO A 63 -5.77 -1.45 -4.65
CA PRO A 63 -5.56 -2.14 -5.93
C PRO A 63 -6.52 -1.68 -7.04
N GLN A 64 -7.68 -1.11 -6.71
CA GLN A 64 -8.61 -0.57 -7.69
C GLN A 64 -8.08 0.69 -8.41
N GLU A 65 -7.15 1.43 -7.81
CA GLU A 65 -6.55 2.60 -8.45
C GLU A 65 -5.64 2.18 -9.62
N GLU A 66 -5.05 0.99 -9.56
CA GLU A 66 -4.20 0.43 -10.61
C GLU A 66 -5.01 -0.19 -11.75
N ARG A 67 -6.30 -0.49 -11.52
CA ARG A 67 -7.19 -1.10 -12.51
C ARG A 67 -7.87 -0.02 -13.34
N VAL A 68 -7.19 0.43 -14.39
CA VAL A 68 -7.73 1.40 -15.35
C VAL A 68 -8.95 0.81 -16.08
N PRO A 69 -10.12 1.48 -16.09
CA PRO A 69 -11.29 1.05 -16.85
C PRO A 69 -11.01 0.99 -18.36
N SER A 70 -11.69 0.09 -19.08
CA SER A 70 -11.53 0.02 -20.53
C SER A 70 -12.16 1.24 -21.22
N LEU A 71 -11.49 1.73 -22.26
CA LEU A 71 -11.94 2.90 -23.02
C LEU A 71 -13.31 2.72 -23.67
N GLU A 72 -13.67 1.48 -24.04
CA GLU A 72 -14.98 1.14 -24.61
C GLU A 72 -16.14 1.43 -23.64
N HIS A 73 -15.94 1.20 -22.34
CA HIS A 73 -16.97 1.42 -21.32
C HIS A 73 -16.88 2.82 -20.70
N CYS A 74 -15.72 3.46 -20.76
CA CYS A 74 -15.44 4.70 -20.04
C CYS A 74 -14.43 5.57 -20.79
N ARG A 75 -14.91 6.33 -21.79
CA ARG A 75 -14.07 7.33 -22.45
C ARG A 75 -13.79 8.49 -21.48
N GLY A 76 -12.50 8.72 -21.23
CA GLY A 76 -12.06 9.79 -20.35
C GLY A 76 -12.15 9.45 -18.86
N ALA A 77 -11.91 8.18 -18.47
CA ALA A 77 -11.83 7.78 -17.07
C ALA A 77 -10.88 8.69 -16.27
N GLN A 78 -11.34 9.19 -15.13
CA GLN A 78 -10.57 10.05 -14.23
C GLN A 78 -10.49 9.42 -12.85
N LEU A 79 -9.28 9.32 -12.30
CA LEU A 79 -9.07 8.83 -10.95
C LEU A 79 -9.19 10.00 -9.97
N VAL A 80 -10.24 10.02 -9.15
CA VAL A 80 -10.56 11.16 -8.28
C VAL A 80 -10.62 10.76 -6.81
N ALA A 81 -10.22 11.68 -5.93
CA ALA A 81 -10.35 11.51 -4.48
C ALA A 81 -11.81 11.69 -4.06
N VAL A 82 -12.33 10.73 -3.28
CA VAL A 82 -13.71 10.75 -2.77
C VAL A 82 -13.69 11.12 -1.29
N GLN A 83 -14.50 12.10 -0.89
CA GLN A 83 -14.56 12.54 0.51
C GLN A 83 -14.93 11.36 1.43
N GLY A 84 -14.17 11.20 2.51
CA GLY A 84 -14.40 10.13 3.50
C GLY A 84 -13.88 8.75 3.09
N ARG A 85 -13.29 8.60 1.89
CA ARG A 85 -12.60 7.36 1.49
C ARG A 85 -11.10 7.55 1.48
N CYS A 86 -10.37 6.50 1.84
CA CYS A 86 -8.91 6.48 1.71
C CYS A 86 -8.49 6.45 0.24
N CYS A 87 -9.06 5.52 -0.52
CA CYS A 87 -8.68 5.31 -1.90
C CYS A 87 -9.46 6.20 -2.86
N ARG A 88 -8.84 6.51 -3.99
CA ARG A 88 -9.44 7.17 -5.14
C ARG A 88 -10.30 6.20 -5.94
N GLU A 89 -11.27 6.75 -6.64
CA GLU A 89 -12.20 5.98 -7.48
C GLU A 89 -12.14 6.48 -8.93
N TRP A 90 -12.30 5.54 -9.87
CA TRP A 90 -12.42 5.88 -11.28
C TRP A 90 -13.83 6.40 -11.55
N VAL A 91 -13.92 7.66 -12.00
CA VAL A 91 -15.14 8.29 -12.45
C VAL A 91 -15.12 8.41 -13.96
N CYS A 92 -16.22 8.01 -14.57
CA CYS A 92 -16.45 8.17 -16.00
C CYS A 92 -17.25 9.46 -16.20
N PRO A 93 -16.73 10.45 -16.93
CA PRO A 93 -17.58 11.52 -17.41
C PRO A 93 -18.59 10.87 -18.34
N HIS A 94 -19.85 10.76 -17.89
CA HIS A 94 -20.93 10.56 -18.83
C HIS A 94 -20.89 11.76 -19.76
N VAL A 95 -20.43 11.56 -20.99
CA VAL A 95 -20.93 12.34 -22.11
C VAL A 95 -22.43 12.06 -22.15
N LYS A 96 -23.18 12.77 -21.31
CA LYS A 96 -24.52 13.16 -21.67
C LYS A 96 -24.32 13.97 -22.94
N ASN A 97 -24.37 13.28 -24.08
CA ASN A 97 -24.94 13.87 -25.26
C ASN A 97 -26.31 14.31 -24.79
N PHE A 98 -26.39 15.55 -24.32
CA PHE A 98 -27.62 16.23 -24.13
C PHE A 98 -28.19 16.22 -25.55
N GLU A 99 -29.15 15.34 -25.80
CA GLU A 99 -30.11 15.55 -26.86
C GLU A 99 -30.71 16.92 -26.58
N VAL A 100 -30.09 17.96 -27.13
CA VAL A 100 -30.71 19.26 -27.24
C VAL A 100 -31.78 19.05 -28.28
N SER A 101 -32.93 18.56 -27.81
CA SER A 101 -34.26 18.81 -28.33
C SER A 101 -34.27 19.24 -29.80
N ALA A 102 -34.47 18.27 -30.69
CA ALA A 102 -35.11 18.51 -32.00
C ALA A 102 -36.59 18.96 -31.84
N TYR A 103 -36.89 19.73 -30.79
CA TYR A 103 -38.21 20.26 -30.41
C TYR A 103 -38.29 21.78 -30.52
N PHE A 104 -37.27 22.45 -31.07
CA PHE A 104 -37.40 23.84 -31.53
C PHE A 104 -37.77 23.88 -33.01
N GLY A 105 -39.08 23.87 -33.27
CA GLY A 105 -39.70 24.81 -34.20
C GLY A 105 -39.58 24.56 -35.71
N LEU A 106 -40.26 23.53 -36.22
CA LEU A 106 -40.85 23.60 -37.57
C LEU A 106 -42.38 23.78 -37.45
N PHE A 107 -42.77 24.92 -36.89
CA PHE A 107 -44.02 25.60 -37.26
C PHE A 107 -43.66 26.70 -38.26
N ASN A 108 -43.75 26.39 -39.55
CA ASN A 108 -44.49 27.18 -40.55
C ASN A 108 -44.65 26.34 -41.82
#